data_AF-A0A927UHR7-F1
#
_entry.id   AF-A0A927UHR7-F1
#
_cell.length_a   1.000
_cell.length_b   1.000
_cell.length_c   1.000
_cell.angle_alpha   90.00
_cell.angle_beta   90.00
_cell.angle_gamma   90.00
#
_symmetry.space_group_name_H-M   'P 1'
#
loop_
_entity.id
_entity.type
_entity.pdbx_description
1 polymer ?
#
loop_
_entity_poly.entity_id
_entity_poly.type
_entity_poly.pdbx_seq_one_letter_code
_entity_poly.pdbx_strand_id
1 'polypeptide(L)'
;MAIIHRSKKRKIIIGAILSTVVVAGGITVFVLGSKKKKADELEMPSGIVETEKETEQEHKVTDDMVADDERYQHFDCVDMFEGIYAGDLIDIRINFPNGEDYIVVSRKEIKNIDEKGIVLKVNEEEILKMSSAKIDMNKYQGTRIYAVKYINKNQKSAISYYLLNEYVLTLCEWNPNLVDKIFSQDKIKKRYDFEQNLVKFQIEKEVG
;
A
#
# COMPACT_ATOMS: atom_id res chain seq x y z
N MET A 1 7.76 -49.30 25.93
CA MET A 1 6.78 -49.58 27.02
C MET A 1 6.33 -48.22 27.56
N ALA A 2 5.18 -47.61 27.22
CA ALA A 2 3.80 -48.11 27.30
C ALA A 2 3.60 -48.80 28.67
N ILE A 3 2.71 -48.41 29.60
CA ILE A 3 1.33 -47.95 29.41
C ILE A 3 0.71 -47.64 30.81
N ILE A 4 -0.20 -46.65 30.87
CA ILE A 4 -1.46 -46.54 31.66
C ILE A 4 -1.39 -46.32 33.19
N HIS A 5 -1.78 -45.13 33.71
CA HIS A 5 -3.13 -44.56 33.95
C HIS A 5 -3.79 -45.02 35.26
N ARG A 6 -4.09 -44.07 36.17
CA ARG A 6 -5.40 -44.03 36.84
C ARG A 6 -5.72 -42.67 37.47
N SER A 7 -6.94 -42.21 37.19
CA SER A 7 -7.53 -40.94 37.62
C SER A 7 -8.25 -41.04 38.97
N LYS A 8 -8.47 -39.89 39.62
CA LYS A 8 -9.74 -39.59 40.30
C LYS A 8 -9.96 -38.09 40.56
N LYS A 9 -11.03 -37.57 39.95
CA LYS A 9 -11.83 -36.35 40.25
C LYS A 9 -12.24 -36.32 41.74
N ARG A 10 -12.58 -35.25 42.47
CA ARG A 10 -12.97 -33.82 42.33
C ARG A 10 -13.08 -33.26 43.77
N LYS A 11 -12.91 -31.95 44.02
CA LYS A 11 -13.82 -31.07 44.82
C LYS A 11 -13.25 -29.65 44.94
N ILE A 12 -14.17 -28.70 44.93
CA ILE A 12 -14.05 -27.26 44.69
C ILE A 12 -13.70 -26.53 46.00
N ILE A 13 -12.76 -25.57 45.96
CA ILE A 13 -12.65 -24.50 46.96
C ILE A 13 -12.71 -23.17 46.20
N ILE A 14 -13.70 -22.37 46.60
CA ILE A 14 -14.01 -21.02 46.12
C ILE A 14 -12.93 -20.08 46.65
N GLY A 15 -12.14 -19.49 45.76
CA GLY A 15 -11.25 -18.37 46.06
C GLY A 15 -11.69 -17.19 45.20
N ALA A 16 -12.06 -16.09 45.84
CA ALA A 16 -12.47 -14.84 45.19
C ALA A 16 -11.39 -14.39 44.19
N ILE A 17 -11.77 -14.17 42.92
CA ILE A 17 -10.89 -13.52 41.94
C ILE A 17 -11.28 -12.04 41.92
N LEU A 18 -10.36 -11.20 42.41
CA LEU A 18 -10.37 -9.75 42.23
C LEU A 18 -10.31 -9.45 40.72
N SER A 19 -11.32 -8.77 40.16
CA SER A 19 -11.19 -8.11 38.86
C SER A 19 -11.14 -6.59 39.07
N THR A 20 -10.00 -5.98 38.79
CA THR A 20 -9.85 -4.53 38.71
C THR A 20 -10.40 -4.04 37.37
N VAL A 21 -11.41 -3.18 37.39
CA VAL A 21 -11.79 -2.36 36.23
C VAL A 21 -11.38 -0.93 36.55
N VAL A 22 -10.51 -0.37 35.71
CA VAL A 22 -10.15 1.05 35.72
C VAL A 22 -11.14 1.76 34.82
N VAL A 23 -12.06 2.53 35.40
CA VAL A 23 -12.79 3.59 34.71
C VAL A 23 -12.25 4.91 35.25
N ALA A 24 -12.03 5.86 34.35
CA ALA A 24 -11.32 7.11 34.60
C ALA A 24 -11.80 7.84 35.86
N GLY A 25 -10.87 8.04 36.81
CA GLY A 25 -11.02 8.98 37.93
C GLY A 25 -11.58 8.40 39.24
N GLY A 26 -10.81 7.54 39.92
CA GLY A 26 -10.99 7.25 41.36
C GLY A 26 -11.32 5.80 41.70
N ILE A 27 -10.51 5.19 42.58
CA ILE A 27 -10.71 3.80 43.07
C ILE A 27 -11.83 3.81 44.10
N THR A 28 -12.88 3.02 43.90
CA THR A 28 -13.90 2.75 44.93
C THR A 28 -13.94 1.25 45.23
N VAL A 29 -13.68 0.87 46.48
CA VAL A 29 -13.74 -0.51 46.97
C VAL A 29 -15.11 -0.74 47.60
N PHE A 30 -15.88 -1.67 47.07
CA PHE A 30 -17.20 -2.04 47.60
C PHE A 30 -17.18 -3.48 48.13
N VAL A 31 -17.58 -3.66 49.39
CA VAL A 31 -17.76 -4.95 50.07
C VAL A 31 -19.17 -4.97 50.66
N LEU A 32 -19.72 -6.18 50.84
CA LEU A 32 -21.02 -6.59 51.43
C LEU A 32 -22.01 -7.10 50.36
N GLY A 33 -22.73 -8.21 50.54
CA GLY A 33 -22.89 -9.15 51.64
C GLY A 33 -23.98 -10.17 51.25
N SER A 34 -23.84 -11.42 51.69
CA SER A 34 -24.59 -12.60 51.22
C SER A 34 -26.04 -12.71 51.75
N LYS A 35 -27.01 -13.10 50.90
CA LYS A 35 -28.13 -14.06 51.19
C LYS A 35 -29.05 -14.32 49.98
N LYS A 36 -29.44 -15.59 49.77
CA LYS A 36 -30.35 -16.13 48.72
C LYS A 36 -31.84 -15.78 48.96
N LYS A 37 -32.64 -15.56 47.90
CA LYS A 37 -33.86 -16.33 47.53
C LYS A 37 -34.71 -15.70 46.39
N LYS A 38 -35.14 -16.59 45.48
CA LYS A 38 -36.38 -16.71 44.65
C LYS A 38 -36.72 -15.70 43.52
N ALA A 39 -37.12 -16.31 42.41
CA ALA A 39 -37.75 -15.75 41.21
C ALA A 39 -39.23 -15.37 41.46
N ASP A 40 -39.68 -14.30 40.82
CA ASP A 40 -40.76 -14.28 39.82
C ASP A 40 -40.95 -12.83 39.30
N GLU A 41 -41.67 -12.71 38.18
CA GLU A 41 -42.25 -11.52 37.55
C GLU A 41 -41.44 -10.82 36.44
N LEU A 42 -42.11 -10.75 35.28
CA LEU A 42 -41.66 -10.33 33.97
C LEU A 42 -42.57 -9.16 33.58
N GLU A 43 -42.04 -7.94 33.58
CA GLU A 43 -42.69 -6.79 32.97
C GLU A 43 -41.66 -5.99 32.14
N MET A 44 -41.86 -5.96 30.82
CA MET A 44 -41.46 -4.88 29.92
C MET A 44 -42.71 -3.98 29.70
N PRO A 45 -42.66 -2.77 29.09
CA PRO A 45 -41.57 -2.10 28.39
C PRO A 45 -41.50 -0.55 28.61
N SER A 46 -40.39 0.09 28.23
CA SER A 46 -40.44 1.43 27.63
C SER A 46 -39.08 1.79 27.03
N GLY A 47 -39.11 2.34 25.81
CA GLY A 47 -38.00 2.32 24.87
C GLY A 47 -36.82 3.22 25.20
N ILE A 48 -35.74 2.95 24.48
CA ILE A 48 -34.83 3.94 23.89
C ILE A 48 -34.44 3.35 22.52
N VAL A 49 -34.69 4.12 21.46
CA VAL A 49 -34.11 3.93 20.13
C VAL A 49 -32.72 4.55 20.21
N GLU A 50 -31.67 3.75 20.04
CA GLU A 50 -30.31 4.25 19.86
C GLU A 50 -29.71 3.67 18.58
N THR A 51 -29.17 4.62 17.85
CA THR A 51 -28.67 4.65 16.49
C THR A 51 -27.37 3.84 16.34
N GLU A 52 -27.18 3.30 15.13
CA GLU A 52 -25.91 3.06 14.43
C GLU A 52 -24.68 2.61 15.25
N LYS A 53 -24.28 1.35 15.04
CA LYS A 53 -22.88 0.94 15.25
C LYS A 53 -22.28 0.51 13.92
N GLU A 54 -21.65 1.47 13.25
CA GLU A 54 -20.62 1.19 12.26
C GLU A 54 -19.49 0.43 12.98
N THR A 55 -19.27 -0.81 12.56
CA THR A 55 -18.13 -1.60 13.00
C THR A 55 -16.87 -1.06 12.36
N GLU A 56 -16.12 -0.24 13.10
CA GLU A 56 -14.70 0.02 12.83
C GLU A 56 -13.94 -1.32 12.90
N GLN A 57 -13.63 -1.86 11.73
CA GLN A 57 -12.68 -2.97 11.61
C GLN A 57 -11.29 -2.43 11.91
N GLU A 58 -10.83 -2.71 13.11
CA GLU A 58 -9.49 -2.44 13.60
C GLU A 58 -8.47 -3.15 12.68
N HIS A 59 -7.93 -2.42 11.71
CA HIS A 59 -6.90 -2.90 10.79
C HIS A 59 -5.62 -3.05 11.61
N LYS A 60 -5.33 -4.29 12.02
CA LYS A 60 -4.10 -4.67 12.69
C LYS A 60 -2.92 -4.38 11.76
N VAL A 61 -2.30 -3.21 11.92
CA VAL A 61 -1.03 -2.86 11.27
C VAL A 61 0.00 -3.85 11.77
N THR A 62 0.40 -4.80 10.91
CA THR A 62 1.66 -5.50 11.11
C THR A 62 2.76 -4.47 10.90
N ASP A 63 3.67 -4.35 11.86
CA ASP A 63 4.87 -3.53 11.79
C ASP A 63 5.81 -4.14 10.73
N ASP A 64 5.43 -4.00 9.46
CA ASP A 64 6.33 -4.17 8.34
C ASP A 64 7.37 -3.07 8.50
N MET A 65 8.65 -3.42 8.67
CA MET A 65 9.72 -2.42 8.78
C MET A 65 9.69 -1.51 7.54
N VAL A 66 9.09 -0.33 7.67
CA VAL A 66 8.98 0.68 6.62
C VAL A 66 10.32 1.40 6.55
N ALA A 67 10.88 1.53 5.34
CA ALA A 67 12.10 2.31 5.17
C ALA A 67 11.79 3.82 5.28
N ASP A 68 12.75 4.60 5.78
CA ASP A 68 12.55 6.02 6.09
C ASP A 68 12.17 6.87 4.87
N ASP A 69 12.48 6.40 3.65
CA ASP A 69 12.19 7.05 2.38
C ASP A 69 10.89 6.56 1.70
N GLU A 70 10.13 5.65 2.31
CA GLU A 70 8.88 5.15 1.73
C GLU A 70 7.67 6.02 2.11
N ARG A 71 6.84 6.39 1.13
CA ARG A 71 5.60 7.16 1.32
C ARG A 71 4.45 6.57 0.50
N TYR A 72 3.22 6.78 0.93
CA TYR A 72 2.05 6.55 0.08
C TYR A 72 1.84 7.73 -0.85
N GLN A 73 1.75 7.47 -2.15
CA GLN A 73 1.54 8.48 -3.18
C GLN A 73 0.38 8.06 -4.08
N HIS A 74 -0.50 9.02 -4.37
CA HIS A 74 -1.55 8.88 -5.38
C HIS A 74 -1.01 9.26 -6.76
N PHE A 75 -1.31 8.44 -7.76
CA PHE A 75 -0.96 8.67 -9.17
C PHE A 75 -2.21 8.64 -10.04
N ASP A 76 -2.48 9.77 -10.69
CA ASP A 76 -3.64 9.99 -11.57
C ASP A 76 -3.39 9.67 -13.05
N CYS A 77 -2.17 9.22 -13.37
CA CYS A 77 -1.68 9.11 -14.74
C CYS A 77 -1.55 7.69 -15.25
N VAL A 78 -1.92 6.70 -14.44
CA VAL A 78 -1.67 5.29 -14.72
C VAL A 78 -2.94 4.66 -15.27
N ASP A 79 -2.92 4.32 -16.55
CA ASP A 79 -3.97 3.55 -17.20
C ASP A 79 -4.04 2.15 -16.61
N MET A 80 -5.25 1.72 -16.24
CA MET A 80 -5.53 0.39 -15.71
C MET A 80 -6.59 -0.30 -16.56
N PHE A 81 -6.40 -1.59 -16.79
CA PHE A 81 -7.43 -2.43 -17.41
C PHE A 81 -8.36 -3.03 -16.34
N GLU A 82 -9.54 -3.48 -16.77
CA GLU A 82 -10.50 -4.14 -15.90
C GLU A 82 -9.93 -5.46 -15.33
N GLY A 83 -9.92 -5.61 -14.00
CA GLY A 83 -9.36 -6.79 -13.33
C GLY A 83 -8.08 -6.54 -12.53
N ILE A 84 -7.64 -5.28 -12.44
CA ILE A 84 -6.68 -4.81 -11.44
C ILE A 84 -7.44 -4.32 -10.21
N TYR A 85 -7.03 -4.78 -9.02
CA TYR A 85 -7.65 -4.46 -7.74
C TYR A 85 -6.60 -4.15 -6.66
N ALA A 86 -7.04 -3.56 -5.54
CA ALA A 86 -6.18 -3.42 -4.37
C ALA A 86 -5.63 -4.78 -3.90
N GLY A 87 -4.36 -4.81 -3.51
CA GLY A 87 -3.59 -6.01 -3.15
C GLY A 87 -2.92 -6.73 -4.33
N ASP A 88 -3.21 -6.33 -5.57
CA ASP A 88 -2.48 -6.84 -6.74
C ASP A 88 -1.06 -6.26 -6.80
N LEU A 89 -0.14 -7.07 -7.36
CA LEU A 89 1.21 -6.62 -7.68
C LEU A 89 1.24 -6.16 -9.15
N ILE A 90 1.82 -4.99 -9.40
CA ILE A 90 1.93 -4.40 -10.73
C ILE A 90 3.34 -3.90 -11.04
N ASP A 91 3.69 -3.85 -12.32
CA ASP A 91 4.69 -2.93 -12.85
C ASP A 91 3.97 -1.71 -13.41
N ILE A 92 4.56 -0.52 -13.24
CA ILE A 92 4.17 0.68 -13.99
C ILE A 92 5.13 0.83 -15.17
N ARG A 93 4.57 0.95 -16.37
CA ARG A 93 5.30 1.07 -17.62
C ARG A 93 4.91 2.33 -18.35
N ILE A 94 5.81 2.81 -19.21
CA ILE A 94 5.56 3.89 -20.15
C ILE A 94 5.80 3.38 -21.56
N ASN A 95 4.82 3.59 -22.43
CA ASN A 95 4.89 3.25 -23.85
C ASN A 95 4.89 4.52 -24.69
N PHE A 96 5.84 4.62 -25.61
CA PHE A 96 6.02 5.75 -26.51
C PHE A 96 5.43 5.49 -27.91
N PRO A 97 5.14 6.54 -28.70
CA PRO A 97 4.52 6.42 -30.01
C PRO A 97 5.35 5.64 -31.05
N ASN A 98 6.67 5.61 -30.86
CA ASN A 98 7.59 4.84 -31.69
C ASN A 98 7.63 3.33 -31.32
N GLY A 99 6.84 2.90 -30.33
CA GLY A 99 6.79 1.51 -29.86
C GLY A 99 7.80 1.17 -28.77
N GLU A 100 8.68 2.09 -28.38
CA GLU A 100 9.56 1.86 -27.24
C GLU A 100 8.75 1.78 -25.94
N ASP A 101 9.14 0.84 -25.07
CA ASP A 101 8.41 0.55 -23.84
C ASP A 101 9.39 0.26 -22.68
N TYR A 102 9.16 0.95 -21.57
CA TYR A 102 10.06 0.96 -20.42
C TYR A 102 9.32 0.69 -19.13
N ILE A 103 9.99 -0.02 -18.22
CA ILE A 103 9.51 -0.23 -16.85
C ILE A 103 9.97 0.95 -16.00
N VAL A 104 9.01 1.75 -15.54
CA VAL A 104 9.23 2.95 -14.71
C VAL A 104 9.42 2.52 -13.26
N VAL A 105 8.41 1.85 -12.71
CA VAL A 105 8.43 1.33 -11.35
C VAL A 105 8.09 -0.15 -11.40
N SER A 106 8.87 -0.98 -10.69
CA SER A 106 8.71 -2.44 -10.73
C SER A 106 8.04 -2.94 -9.45
N ARG A 107 7.11 -3.88 -9.61
CA ARG A 107 6.54 -4.72 -8.56
C ARG A 107 6.06 -3.93 -7.33
N LYS A 108 5.04 -3.11 -7.53
CA LYS A 108 4.34 -2.40 -6.44
C LYS A 108 3.04 -3.12 -6.12
N GLU A 109 2.74 -3.22 -4.82
CA GLU A 109 1.42 -3.61 -4.37
C GLU A 109 0.49 -2.40 -4.41
N ILE A 110 -0.68 -2.58 -5.01
CA ILE A 110 -1.73 -1.56 -5.01
C ILE A 110 -2.33 -1.47 -3.62
N LYS A 111 -2.21 -0.30 -2.99
CA LYS A 111 -2.72 -0.07 -1.64
C LYS A 111 -4.15 0.41 -1.65
N ASN A 112 -4.51 1.22 -2.64
CA ASN A 112 -5.89 1.61 -2.90
C ASN A 112 -6.07 1.98 -4.38
N ILE A 113 -7.31 1.92 -4.86
CA ILE A 113 -7.75 2.43 -6.16
C ILE A 113 -8.96 3.30 -5.91
N ASP A 114 -8.97 4.49 -6.50
CA ASP A 114 -10.14 5.37 -6.52
C ASP A 114 -10.51 5.74 -7.96
N GLU A 115 -11.54 6.58 -8.12
CA GLU A 115 -12.02 7.01 -9.45
C GLU A 115 -10.97 7.78 -10.26
N LYS A 116 -9.92 8.29 -9.61
CA LYS A 116 -8.93 9.18 -10.22
C LYS A 116 -7.58 8.51 -10.42
N GLY A 117 -7.31 7.37 -9.81
CA GLY A 117 -6.02 6.72 -9.94
C GLY A 117 -5.72 5.66 -8.88
N ILE A 118 -4.42 5.47 -8.64
CA ILE A 118 -3.88 4.43 -7.75
C ILE A 118 -3.07 5.02 -6.62
N VAL A 119 -3.15 4.39 -5.46
CA VAL A 119 -2.28 4.67 -4.32
C VAL A 119 -1.27 3.55 -4.17
N LEU A 120 0.02 3.91 -4.20
CA LEU A 120 1.14 2.98 -4.04
C LEU A 120 2.05 3.44 -2.89
N LYS A 121 2.72 2.48 -2.24
CA LYS A 121 3.87 2.77 -1.37
C LYS A 121 5.11 2.88 -2.25
N VAL A 122 5.74 4.05 -2.33
CA VAL A 122 6.89 4.33 -3.20
C VAL A 122 8.03 4.98 -2.45
N ASN A 123 9.25 4.81 -2.94
CA ASN A 123 10.41 5.53 -2.43
C ASN A 123 10.72 6.81 -3.23
N GLU A 124 11.70 7.59 -2.78
CA GLU A 124 12.07 8.87 -3.43
C GLU A 124 12.47 8.68 -4.90
N GLU A 125 13.24 7.64 -5.23
CA GLU A 125 13.63 7.33 -6.61
C GLU A 125 12.40 7.08 -7.50
N GLU A 126 11.45 6.29 -7.02
CA GLU A 126 10.23 5.95 -7.75
C GLU A 126 9.34 7.19 -7.95
N ILE A 127 9.27 8.09 -6.96
CA ILE A 127 8.57 9.38 -7.10
C ILE A 127 9.19 10.21 -8.23
N LEU A 128 10.52 10.35 -8.25
CA LEU A 128 11.23 11.09 -9.30
C LEU A 128 11.05 10.45 -10.69
N LYS A 129 11.08 9.11 -10.77
CA LYS A 129 10.79 8.38 -12.02
C LYS A 129 9.38 8.63 -12.51
N MET A 130 8.39 8.57 -11.65
CA MET A 130 6.99 8.83 -12.01
C MET A 130 6.78 10.28 -12.46
N SER A 131 7.42 11.25 -11.79
CA SER A 131 7.40 12.66 -12.20
C SER A 131 8.01 12.84 -13.60
N SER A 132 9.19 12.26 -13.83
CA SER A 132 9.82 12.29 -15.16
C SER A 132 8.95 11.63 -16.23
N ALA A 133 8.33 10.50 -15.94
CA ALA A 133 7.44 9.78 -16.86
C ALA A 133 6.18 10.60 -17.19
N LYS A 134 5.58 11.28 -16.21
CA LYS A 134 4.41 12.14 -16.43
C LYS A 134 4.73 13.29 -17.40
N ILE A 135 5.90 13.92 -17.25
CA ILE A 135 6.34 14.98 -18.17
C ILE A 135 6.51 14.45 -19.58
N ASP A 136 7.13 13.28 -19.75
CA ASP A 136 7.30 12.64 -21.05
C ASP A 136 5.96 12.26 -21.70
N MET A 137 5.03 11.73 -20.90
CA MET A 137 3.67 11.43 -21.33
C MET A 137 2.95 12.67 -21.88
N ASN A 138 3.12 13.81 -21.22
CA ASN A 138 2.54 15.09 -21.65
C ASN A 138 3.29 15.69 -22.87
N LYS A 139 4.59 15.43 -23.00
CA LYS A 139 5.45 15.98 -24.05
C LYS A 139 5.24 15.27 -25.39
N TYR A 140 5.15 13.94 -25.38
CA TYR A 140 5.10 13.13 -26.60
C TYR A 140 3.69 12.56 -26.83
N GLN A 141 2.95 13.16 -27.77
CA GLN A 141 1.58 12.74 -28.07
C GLN A 141 1.49 11.26 -28.45
N GLY A 142 0.57 10.53 -27.80
CA GLY A 142 0.40 9.08 -27.97
C GLY A 142 1.17 8.23 -26.97
N THR A 143 1.95 8.87 -26.09
CA THR A 143 2.58 8.20 -24.95
C THR A 143 1.54 7.90 -23.87
N ARG A 144 1.65 6.73 -23.24
CA ARG A 144 0.79 6.36 -22.11
C ARG A 144 1.59 5.71 -20.99
N ILE A 145 1.17 5.95 -19.76
CA ILE A 145 1.67 5.24 -18.58
C ILE A 145 0.60 4.25 -18.16
N TYR A 146 0.96 2.99 -17.96
CA TYR A 146 -0.01 1.92 -17.71
C TYR A 146 0.50 0.88 -16.73
N ALA A 147 -0.44 0.22 -16.04
CA ALA A 147 -0.15 -0.85 -15.10
C ALA A 147 -0.17 -2.23 -15.78
N VAL A 148 0.79 -3.08 -15.44
CA VAL A 148 0.82 -4.50 -15.84
C VAL A 148 0.80 -5.38 -14.59
N LYS A 149 -0.26 -6.19 -14.47
CA LYS A 149 -0.48 -7.07 -13.33
C LYS A 149 0.40 -8.31 -13.39
N TYR A 150 1.04 -8.64 -12.27
CA TYR A 150 1.73 -9.91 -12.07
C TYR A 150 0.72 -11.04 -11.93
N ILE A 151 1.04 -12.20 -12.53
CA ILE A 151 0.16 -13.38 -12.46
C ILE A 151 0.22 -14.00 -11.06
N ASN A 152 1.42 -14.03 -10.47
CA ASN A 152 1.68 -14.71 -9.20
C ASN A 152 2.54 -13.86 -8.27
N LYS A 153 2.27 -13.94 -6.96
CA LYS A 153 3.09 -13.27 -5.94
C LYS A 153 4.55 -13.74 -5.93
N ASN A 154 4.83 -14.98 -6.32
CA ASN A 154 6.19 -15.53 -6.35
C ASN A 154 6.96 -15.25 -7.65
N GLN A 155 6.33 -14.58 -8.63
CA GLN A 155 6.99 -14.24 -9.88
C GLN A 155 8.12 -13.25 -9.64
N LYS A 156 9.24 -13.43 -10.34
CA LYS A 156 10.42 -12.56 -10.23
C LYS A 156 10.07 -11.13 -10.65
N SER A 157 10.54 -10.14 -9.87
CA SER A 157 10.42 -8.73 -10.20
C SER A 157 11.12 -8.41 -11.52
N ALA A 158 10.49 -7.59 -12.34
CA ALA A 158 11.17 -6.98 -13.47
C ALA A 158 12.21 -5.95 -12.99
N ILE A 159 13.15 -5.58 -13.85
CA ILE A 159 14.13 -4.53 -13.53
C ILE A 159 13.60 -3.22 -14.10
N SER A 160 13.53 -2.16 -13.29
CA SER A 160 13.21 -0.81 -13.78
C SER A 160 14.41 -0.27 -14.57
N TYR A 161 14.17 0.15 -15.81
CA TYR A 161 15.22 0.67 -16.72
C TYR A 161 14.77 1.93 -17.47
N TYR A 162 13.75 2.63 -16.96
CA TYR A 162 13.29 3.90 -17.51
C TYR A 162 14.37 4.99 -17.43
N LEU A 163 14.47 5.77 -18.51
CA LEU A 163 15.44 6.84 -18.67
C LEU A 163 14.85 8.16 -18.17
N LEU A 164 15.32 8.63 -17.02
CA LEU A 164 14.94 9.92 -16.47
C LEU A 164 15.25 11.07 -17.45
N ASN A 165 14.38 12.07 -17.48
CA ASN A 165 14.66 13.30 -18.21
C ASN A 165 15.86 14.04 -17.57
N GLU A 166 16.49 14.92 -18.36
CA GLU A 166 17.74 15.60 -17.98
C GLU A 166 17.59 16.47 -16.72
N TYR A 167 16.45 17.16 -16.57
CA TYR A 167 16.17 17.98 -15.39
C TYR A 167 16.09 17.15 -14.11
N VAL A 168 15.42 16.00 -14.16
CA VAL A 168 15.31 15.09 -13.01
C VAL A 168 16.64 14.40 -12.74
N LEU A 169 17.42 14.03 -13.77
CA LEU A 169 18.79 13.54 -13.58
C LEU A 169 19.66 14.55 -12.83
N THR A 170 19.57 15.83 -13.21
CA THR A 170 20.31 16.92 -12.56
C THR A 170 19.84 17.12 -11.11
N LEU A 171 18.54 17.07 -10.85
CA LEU A 171 17.97 17.09 -9.49
C LEU A 171 18.51 15.94 -8.63
N CYS A 172 18.62 14.74 -9.20
CA CYS A 172 19.13 13.56 -8.49
C CYS A 172 20.58 13.71 -8.00
N GLU A 173 21.38 14.63 -8.56
CA GLU A 173 22.76 14.83 -8.10
C GLU A 173 22.86 15.45 -6.71
N TRP A 174 21.86 16.25 -6.32
CA TRP A 174 21.88 17.04 -5.08
C TRP A 174 20.67 16.80 -4.18
N ASN A 175 19.77 15.87 -4.52
CA ASN A 175 18.67 15.47 -3.66
C ASN A 175 19.17 14.65 -2.46
N PRO A 176 19.08 15.17 -1.21
CA PRO A 176 19.58 14.48 -0.02
C PRO A 176 18.75 13.27 0.40
N ASN A 177 17.55 13.10 -0.15
CA ASN A 177 16.63 12.01 0.20
C ASN A 177 16.80 10.77 -0.70
N LEU A 178 17.65 10.85 -1.73
CA LEU A 178 17.97 9.69 -2.56
C LEU A 178 18.98 8.79 -1.84
N VAL A 179 18.56 7.55 -1.61
CA VAL A 179 19.41 6.51 -1.01
C VAL A 179 20.51 6.08 -1.97
N ASP A 180 20.17 5.93 -3.25
CA ASP A 180 21.09 5.45 -4.29
C ASP A 180 21.52 6.55 -5.26
N LYS A 181 22.77 6.47 -5.72
CA LYS A 181 23.27 7.35 -6.78
C LYS A 181 22.70 6.94 -8.13
N ILE A 182 21.67 7.65 -8.57
CA ILE A 182 21.00 7.39 -9.85
C ILE A 182 21.76 8.03 -11.02
N PHE A 183 22.46 9.14 -10.81
CA PHE A 183 23.11 9.90 -11.88
C PHE A 183 24.32 9.17 -12.49
N SER A 184 24.36 9.10 -13.83
CA SER A 184 25.55 8.72 -14.57
C SER A 184 25.56 9.32 -15.99
N GLN A 185 26.76 9.58 -16.53
CA GLN A 185 26.95 10.08 -17.89
C GLN A 185 26.39 9.11 -18.95
N ASP A 186 26.47 7.81 -18.69
CA ASP A 186 25.87 6.79 -19.57
C ASP A 186 24.35 6.91 -19.64
N LYS A 187 23.68 7.25 -18.52
CA LYS A 187 22.21 7.46 -18.51
C LYS A 187 21.83 8.72 -19.27
N ILE A 188 22.61 9.80 -19.15
CA ILE A 188 22.42 11.02 -19.95
C ILE A 188 22.53 10.70 -21.44
N LYS A 189 23.58 9.97 -21.84
CA LYS A 189 23.76 9.59 -23.24
C LYS A 189 22.60 8.74 -23.75
N LYS A 190 22.18 7.71 -23.00
CA LYS A 190 21.02 6.88 -23.37
C LYS A 190 19.74 7.71 -23.48
N ARG A 191 19.55 8.67 -22.56
CA ARG A 191 18.41 9.60 -22.62
C ARG A 191 18.45 10.44 -23.89
N TYR A 192 19.60 10.99 -24.24
CA TYR A 192 19.79 11.75 -25.47
C TYR A 192 19.46 10.91 -26.72
N ASP A 193 20.03 9.71 -26.83
CA ASP A 193 19.80 8.80 -27.96
C ASP A 193 18.31 8.45 -28.10
N PHE A 194 17.64 8.18 -26.98
CA PHE A 194 16.19 7.96 -26.92
C PHE A 194 15.38 9.16 -27.45
N GLU A 195 15.70 10.37 -27.03
CA GLU A 195 14.98 11.57 -27.49
C GLU A 195 15.20 11.82 -28.99
N GLN A 196 16.40 11.56 -29.51
CA GLN A 196 16.66 11.65 -30.95
C GLN A 196 15.83 10.64 -31.75
N ASN A 197 15.67 9.42 -31.26
CA ASN A 197 14.80 8.41 -31.90
C ASN A 197 13.35 8.88 -31.98
N LEU A 198 12.84 9.50 -30.92
CA LEU A 198 11.48 10.04 -30.89
C LEU A 198 11.28 11.19 -31.88
N VAL A 199 12.23 12.14 -31.91
CA VAL A 199 12.18 13.26 -32.86
C VAL A 199 12.22 12.76 -34.29
N LYS A 200 13.10 11.79 -34.59
CA LYS A 200 13.18 11.17 -35.91
C LYS A 200 11.85 10.55 -36.32
N PHE A 201 11.22 9.78 -35.44
CA PHE A 201 9.92 9.16 -35.69
C PHE A 201 8.83 10.21 -35.96
N GLN A 202 8.81 11.32 -35.22
CA GLN A 202 7.86 12.41 -35.44
C GLN A 202 8.00 13.04 -36.82
N ILE A 203 9.25 13.32 -37.25
CA ILE A 203 9.53 13.88 -38.58
C ILE A 203 9.08 12.91 -39.68
N GLU A 204 9.41 11.61 -39.55
CA GLU A 204 9.02 10.59 -40.53
C GLU A 204 7.49 10.47 -40.68
N LYS A 205 6.75 10.65 -39.57
CA LYS A 205 5.28 10.66 -39.56
C LYS A 205 4.68 11.90 -40.23
N GLU A 206 5.35 13.05 -40.19
CA GLU A 206 4.86 14.29 -40.80
C GLU A 206 5.12 14.37 -42.30
N VAL A 207 6.18 13.69 -42.78
CA VAL A 207 6.60 13.71 -44.19
C VAL A 207 5.94 12.60 -45.02
N GLY A 208 5.47 11.51 -44.39
CA GLY A 208 4.78 10.38 -45.03
C GLY A 208 3.28 10.56 -45.14
#